data_AF-A0A1A6H315-F1
#
_entry.id   AF-A0A1A6H315-F1
#
_cell.length_a   1.000
_cell.length_b   1.000
_cell.length_c   1.000
_cell.angle_alpha   90.00
_cell.angle_beta   90.00
_cell.angle_gamma   90.00
#
_symmetry.space_group_name_H-M   'P 1'
#
loop_
_entity.id
_entity.type
_entity.pdbx_description
1 polymer ?
#
loop_
_entity_poly.entity_id
_entity_poly.type
_entity_poly.pdbx_seq_one_letter_code
_entity_poly.pdbx_strand_id
1 'polypeptide(L)'
;MTGEGIDEQQDNTTGASTTVYAVEANGDPSGDFDTEREEGETQYLIKWKGWSYIHSTWESEDSLQQQKVKGLKKLENFKKKEDEIKQWLGKVSPEDVEYFNCQQELASELNKQYQIVERVIAVKTSKSTLGQTDFPVEVHVNDIKLLSVKATCDCCSHKCGGEASQNRREVEVTAPALKQRPRFVALKKQPAYLGGENLELRDYQLEGLNWLAHSWCKSNSVILADEMGLGKTIQTISFLSYLFHQHQLYGPFLIVVPLSTLTSWQREFEIWAPEINVVVYIGDLMSRNTIREYEWIHSQTKRLKFNALITTYEILLKDKTVLGSINWAFLGVDEAHRLKNDDSLLYKTLIDFKSSHRLLITGTPLQNSLKELWSLLHFIMPEK
;
A
#
# COMPACT_ATOMS: atom_id res chain seq x y z
N MET A 1 -24.10 -10.38 -5.32
CA MET A 1 -23.65 -9.03 -5.71
C MET A 1 -23.24 -8.21 -4.48
N THR A 2 -22.16 -7.43 -4.59
CA THR A 2 -21.78 -6.40 -3.61
C THR A 2 -21.84 -5.04 -4.32
N GLY A 3 -22.84 -4.23 -3.99
CA GLY A 3 -23.15 -2.98 -4.71
C GLY A 3 -22.34 -1.79 -4.20
N GLU A 4 -21.05 -1.77 -4.50
CA GLU A 4 -20.20 -0.57 -4.28
C GLU A 4 -19.79 0.12 -5.60
N GLY A 5 -20.13 -0.43 -6.77
CA GLY A 5 -19.91 0.21 -8.07
C GLY A 5 -20.89 -0.36 -9.09
N ILE A 6 -22.05 0.29 -9.20
CA ILE A 6 -23.02 0.01 -10.25
C ILE A 6 -23.04 1.27 -11.11
N ASP A 7 -22.54 1.13 -12.34
CA ASP A 7 -22.63 2.14 -13.38
C ASP A 7 -23.75 1.72 -14.36
N GLU A 8 -24.34 2.68 -15.07
CA GLU A 8 -25.44 2.47 -16.02
C GLU A 8 -24.98 2.83 -17.43
N GLN A 9 -25.22 1.95 -18.41
CA GLN A 9 -25.00 2.21 -19.83
C GLN A 9 -26.10 1.58 -20.69
N GLN A 10 -26.22 1.99 -21.95
CA GLN A 10 -27.07 1.33 -22.95
C GLN A 10 -26.20 0.53 -23.91
N ASP A 11 -26.41 -0.79 -23.97
CA ASP A 11 -25.71 -1.69 -24.88
C ASP A 11 -26.43 -3.06 -24.96
N ASN A 12 -26.08 -3.89 -25.93
CA ASN A 12 -26.64 -5.22 -26.15
C ASN A 12 -25.72 -6.38 -25.73
N THR A 13 -24.46 -6.11 -25.35
CA THR A 13 -23.52 -7.17 -24.94
C THR A 13 -23.49 -7.36 -23.42
N THR A 14 -23.75 -8.57 -22.93
CA THR A 14 -23.70 -8.89 -21.49
C THR A 14 -22.76 -10.05 -21.16
N GLY A 15 -22.34 -10.16 -19.91
CA GLY A 15 -21.62 -11.33 -19.40
C GLY A 15 -20.10 -11.25 -19.49
N ALA A 16 -19.43 -12.41 -19.51
CA ALA A 16 -17.98 -12.51 -19.31
C ALA A 16 -17.12 -11.81 -20.39
N SER A 17 -17.66 -11.62 -21.60
CA SER A 17 -17.00 -10.86 -22.69
C SER A 17 -16.80 -9.39 -22.35
N THR A 18 -17.60 -8.85 -21.42
CA THR A 18 -17.58 -7.44 -21.00
C THR A 18 -16.60 -7.16 -19.87
N THR A 19 -15.86 -8.18 -19.40
CA THR A 19 -14.83 -7.99 -18.37
C THR A 19 -13.66 -7.19 -18.92
N VAL A 20 -13.00 -6.39 -18.08
CA VAL A 20 -11.91 -5.48 -18.47
C VAL A 20 -10.81 -6.20 -19.28
N TYR A 21 -10.43 -7.41 -18.85
CA TYR A 21 -9.39 -8.18 -19.54
C TYR A 21 -9.88 -8.85 -20.84
N ALA A 22 -11.17 -9.16 -20.96
CA ALA A 22 -11.74 -9.68 -22.20
C ALA A 22 -11.86 -8.58 -23.26
N VAL A 23 -12.23 -7.37 -22.86
CA VAL A 23 -12.25 -6.16 -23.70
C VAL A 23 -10.84 -5.79 -24.16
N GLU A 24 -9.85 -5.81 -23.26
CA GLU A 24 -8.46 -5.54 -23.63
C GLU A 24 -7.88 -6.58 -24.61
N ALA A 25 -8.28 -7.85 -24.48
CA ALA A 25 -7.75 -8.94 -25.32
C ALA A 25 -8.45 -9.06 -26.67
N ASN A 26 -9.77 -8.87 -26.72
CA ASN A 26 -10.59 -9.16 -27.89
C ASN A 26 -11.18 -7.90 -28.54
N GLY A 27 -10.91 -6.71 -28.00
CA GLY A 27 -11.57 -5.47 -28.37
C GLY A 27 -12.88 -5.28 -27.62
N ASP A 28 -13.35 -4.03 -27.55
CA ASP A 28 -14.62 -3.69 -26.92
C ASP A 28 -15.78 -4.23 -27.79
N PRO A 29 -16.54 -5.23 -27.33
CA PRO A 29 -17.67 -5.76 -28.08
C PRO A 29 -18.80 -4.74 -28.25
N SER A 30 -18.76 -3.65 -27.47
CA SER A 30 -19.73 -2.55 -27.47
C SER A 30 -19.23 -1.34 -28.30
N GLY A 31 -18.01 -1.38 -28.85
CA GLY A 31 -17.36 -0.23 -29.49
C GLY A 31 -18.02 0.28 -30.78
N ASP A 32 -18.85 -0.54 -31.42
CA ASP A 32 -19.61 -0.20 -32.64
C ASP A 32 -21.09 0.16 -32.35
N PHE A 33 -21.50 0.19 -31.08
CA PHE A 33 -22.89 0.45 -30.70
C PHE A 33 -23.24 1.95 -30.82
N ASP A 34 -24.20 2.29 -31.68
CA ASP A 34 -24.68 3.66 -31.91
C ASP A 34 -26.03 3.87 -31.20
N THR A 35 -26.01 4.62 -30.10
CA THR A 35 -27.17 4.92 -29.26
C THR A 35 -28.27 5.71 -30.00
N GLU A 36 -27.97 6.31 -31.15
CA GLU A 36 -28.98 6.99 -31.98
C GLU A 36 -29.66 6.07 -33.01
N ARG A 37 -29.08 4.89 -33.28
CA ARG A 37 -29.56 3.97 -34.34
C ARG A 37 -30.08 2.64 -33.82
N GLU A 38 -29.66 2.22 -32.63
CA GLU A 38 -29.99 0.92 -32.07
C GLU A 38 -30.68 1.07 -30.70
N GLU A 39 -31.80 0.37 -30.48
CA GLU A 39 -32.41 0.27 -29.15
C GLU A 39 -31.56 -0.68 -28.30
N GLY A 40 -30.85 -0.11 -27.31
CA GLY A 40 -30.03 -0.86 -26.36
C GLY A 40 -30.77 -1.21 -25.08
N GLU A 41 -30.45 -2.35 -24.48
CA GLU A 41 -30.89 -2.66 -23.11
C GLU A 41 -30.12 -1.81 -22.08
N THR A 42 -30.80 -1.39 -21.02
CA THR A 42 -30.11 -0.75 -19.88
C THR A 42 -29.31 -1.81 -19.13
N GLN A 43 -28.00 -1.62 -19.11
CA GLN A 43 -27.05 -2.50 -18.46
C GLN A 43 -26.46 -1.86 -17.22
N TYR A 44 -26.10 -2.73 -16.28
CA TYR A 44 -25.51 -2.36 -15.01
C TYR A 44 -24.17 -3.03 -14.82
N LEU A 45 -23.15 -2.28 -14.39
CA LEU A 45 -21.86 -2.85 -14.04
C LEU A 45 -21.98 -3.57 -12.68
N ILE A 46 -21.73 -4.88 -12.64
CA ILE A 46 -21.93 -5.70 -11.45
C ILE A 46 -20.61 -6.18 -10.87
N LYS A 47 -20.30 -5.72 -9.65
CA LYS A 47 -19.22 -6.29 -8.83
C LYS A 47 -19.68 -7.54 -8.07
N TRP A 48 -19.10 -8.68 -8.44
CA TRP A 48 -19.45 -9.99 -7.90
C TRP A 48 -18.89 -10.25 -6.50
N LYS A 49 -19.64 -10.99 -5.67
CA LYS A 49 -19.23 -11.28 -4.28
C LYS A 49 -18.12 -12.34 -4.31
N GLY A 50 -17.00 -12.05 -3.63
CA GLY A 50 -15.84 -12.95 -3.57
C GLY A 50 -14.92 -12.87 -4.79
N TRP A 51 -15.20 -11.96 -5.72
CA TRP A 51 -14.37 -11.67 -6.88
C TRP A 51 -13.87 -10.22 -6.82
N SER A 52 -12.71 -9.97 -7.43
CA SER A 52 -12.10 -8.64 -7.56
C SER A 52 -12.82 -7.77 -8.58
N TYR A 53 -12.56 -6.47 -8.54
CA TYR A 53 -13.21 -5.48 -9.41
C TYR A 53 -12.92 -5.71 -10.90
N ILE A 54 -11.78 -6.33 -11.25
CA ILE A 54 -11.46 -6.71 -12.64
C ILE A 54 -12.41 -7.75 -13.24
N HIS A 55 -13.12 -8.52 -12.41
CA HIS A 55 -14.10 -9.51 -12.86
C HIS A 55 -15.53 -8.95 -12.87
N SER A 56 -15.69 -7.62 -12.75
CA SER A 56 -17.00 -7.01 -12.91
C SER A 56 -17.48 -7.18 -14.35
N THR A 57 -18.78 -7.44 -14.52
CA THR A 57 -19.42 -7.63 -15.83
C THR A 57 -20.57 -6.67 -15.99
N TRP A 58 -20.82 -6.24 -17.21
CA TRP A 58 -22.04 -5.56 -17.60
C TRP A 58 -23.16 -6.58 -17.77
N GLU A 59 -24.27 -6.35 -17.09
CA GLU A 59 -25.42 -7.27 -17.08
C GLU A 59 -26.73 -6.48 -17.18
N SER A 60 -27.67 -6.99 -17.98
CA SER A 60 -29.06 -6.50 -17.99
C SER A 60 -29.88 -7.16 -16.88
N GLU A 61 -31.00 -6.54 -16.52
CA GLU A 61 -31.90 -7.10 -15.50
C GLU A 61 -32.39 -8.51 -15.86
N ASP A 62 -32.71 -8.72 -17.13
CA ASP A 62 -33.18 -10.00 -17.65
C ASP A 62 -32.09 -11.08 -17.54
N SER A 63 -30.83 -10.75 -17.86
CA SER A 63 -29.69 -11.65 -17.65
C SER A 63 -29.58 -12.07 -16.18
N LEU A 64 -29.66 -11.11 -15.25
CA LEU A 64 -29.53 -11.36 -13.82
C LEU A 64 -30.67 -12.21 -13.24
N GLN A 65 -31.90 -12.00 -13.75
CA GLN A 65 -33.05 -12.80 -13.36
C GLN A 65 -32.96 -14.24 -13.91
N GLN A 66 -32.55 -14.41 -15.17
CA GLN A 66 -32.33 -15.72 -15.78
C GLN A 66 -31.25 -16.53 -15.05
N GLN A 67 -30.15 -15.88 -14.67
CA GLN A 67 -29.07 -16.48 -13.87
C GLN A 67 -29.48 -16.80 -12.42
N LYS A 68 -30.68 -16.39 -11.97
CA LYS A 68 -31.21 -16.59 -10.60
C LYS A 68 -30.24 -16.11 -9.52
N VAL A 69 -29.63 -14.96 -9.73
CA VAL A 69 -28.59 -14.43 -8.85
C VAL A 69 -29.17 -14.00 -7.50
N LYS A 70 -28.47 -14.32 -6.42
CA LYS A 70 -28.83 -13.83 -5.07
C LYS A 70 -28.45 -12.36 -4.90
N GLY A 71 -29.41 -11.55 -4.46
CA GLY A 71 -29.18 -10.15 -4.04
C GLY A 71 -29.76 -9.06 -4.94
N LEU A 72 -30.75 -9.38 -5.79
CA LEU A 72 -31.44 -8.44 -6.69
C LEU A 72 -31.99 -7.19 -6.00
N LYS A 73 -32.43 -7.30 -4.74
CA LYS A 73 -32.88 -6.16 -3.92
C LYS A 73 -31.86 -4.99 -3.86
N LYS A 74 -30.57 -5.27 -4.02
CA LYS A 74 -29.55 -4.20 -4.08
C LYS A 74 -29.62 -3.40 -5.38
N LEU A 75 -29.88 -4.08 -6.50
CA LEU A 75 -30.06 -3.43 -7.79
C LEU A 75 -31.35 -2.59 -7.79
N GLU A 76 -32.44 -3.12 -7.23
CA GLU A 76 -33.70 -2.37 -7.05
C GLU A 76 -33.49 -1.10 -6.21
N ASN A 77 -32.77 -1.19 -5.10
CA ASN A 77 -32.44 -0.03 -4.28
C ASN A 77 -31.54 0.98 -5.02
N PHE A 78 -30.65 0.50 -5.89
CA PHE A 78 -29.81 1.37 -6.71
C PHE A 78 -30.66 2.12 -7.75
N LYS A 79 -31.52 1.44 -8.49
CA LYS A 79 -32.46 2.04 -9.45
C LYS A 79 -33.33 3.11 -8.80
N LYS A 80 -33.90 2.79 -7.63
CA LYS A 80 -34.71 3.75 -6.87
C LYS A 80 -33.90 5.00 -6.49
N LYS A 81 -32.63 4.83 -6.10
CA LYS A 81 -31.74 5.95 -5.75
C LYS A 81 -31.37 6.78 -6.99
N GLU A 82 -31.12 6.14 -8.13
CA GLU A 82 -30.92 6.77 -9.44
C GLU A 82 -32.12 7.64 -9.83
N ASP A 83 -33.35 7.12 -9.68
CA ASP A 83 -34.57 7.89 -9.97
C ASP A 83 -34.74 9.09 -9.03
N GLU A 84 -34.46 8.92 -7.74
CA GLU A 84 -34.47 10.02 -6.76
C GLU A 84 -33.44 11.09 -7.12
N ILE A 85 -32.24 10.69 -7.57
CA ILE A 85 -31.18 11.58 -8.03
C ILE A 85 -31.61 12.33 -9.31
N LYS A 86 -32.16 11.64 -10.32
CA LYS A 86 -32.66 12.26 -11.55
C LYS A 86 -33.75 13.29 -11.26
N GLN A 87 -34.67 13.00 -10.33
CA GLN A 87 -35.69 13.95 -9.89
C GLN A 87 -35.12 15.14 -9.12
N TRP A 88 -34.07 14.92 -8.33
CA TRP A 88 -33.37 15.97 -7.59
C TRP A 88 -32.61 16.89 -8.54
N LEU A 89 -31.83 16.35 -9.48
CA LEU A 89 -31.09 17.09 -10.49
C LEU A 89 -31.96 18.06 -11.30
N GLY A 90 -33.21 17.67 -11.61
CA GLY A 90 -34.16 18.54 -12.31
C GLY A 90 -34.68 19.74 -11.50
N LYS A 91 -34.43 19.81 -10.19
CA LYS A 91 -34.96 20.85 -9.27
C LYS A 91 -33.88 21.75 -8.68
N VAL A 92 -32.62 21.48 -8.97
CA VAL A 92 -31.47 21.94 -8.18
C VAL A 92 -30.66 22.98 -8.94
N SER A 93 -29.89 23.79 -8.21
CA SER A 93 -29.11 24.86 -8.81
C SER A 93 -27.96 24.30 -9.68
N PRO A 94 -27.47 25.04 -10.69
CA PRO A 94 -26.33 24.61 -11.49
C PRO A 94 -25.05 24.34 -10.66
N GLU A 95 -24.83 25.09 -9.57
CA GLU A 95 -23.68 24.90 -8.67
C GLU A 95 -23.73 23.56 -7.94
N ASP A 96 -24.92 23.17 -7.47
CA ASP A 96 -25.15 21.89 -6.82
C ASP A 96 -25.02 20.71 -7.80
N VAL A 97 -25.41 20.90 -9.06
CA VAL A 97 -25.22 19.91 -10.14
C VAL A 97 -23.73 19.71 -10.41
N GLU A 98 -22.95 20.80 -10.48
CA GLU A 98 -21.50 20.73 -10.66
C GLU A 98 -20.84 20.01 -9.47
N TYR A 99 -21.20 20.37 -8.23
CA TYR A 99 -20.72 19.67 -7.04
C TYR A 99 -21.02 18.17 -7.08
N PHE A 100 -22.24 17.79 -7.49
CA PHE A 100 -22.62 16.39 -7.62
C PHE A 100 -21.81 15.65 -8.69
N ASN A 101 -21.58 16.27 -9.85
CA ASN A 101 -20.75 15.69 -10.91
C ASN A 101 -19.30 15.45 -10.43
N CYS A 102 -18.71 16.43 -9.73
CA CYS A 102 -17.38 16.28 -9.13
C CYS A 102 -17.32 15.08 -8.15
N GLN A 103 -18.37 14.86 -7.36
CA GLN A 103 -18.44 13.71 -6.44
C GLN A 103 -18.54 12.38 -7.19
N GLN A 104 -19.30 12.31 -8.28
CA GLN A 104 -19.36 11.12 -9.13
C GLN A 104 -18.02 10.82 -9.78
N GLU A 105 -17.34 11.84 -10.31
CA GLU A 105 -16.03 11.67 -10.93
C GLU A 105 -15.00 11.12 -9.93
N LEU A 106 -14.95 11.68 -8.73
CA LEU A 106 -14.09 11.20 -7.65
C LEU A 106 -14.40 9.73 -7.26
N ALA A 107 -15.67 9.35 -7.22
CA ALA A 107 -16.09 7.98 -6.95
C ALA A 107 -15.69 7.02 -8.09
N SER A 108 -15.82 7.46 -9.34
CA SER A 108 -15.39 6.71 -10.53
C SER A 108 -13.88 6.49 -10.54
N GLU A 109 -13.10 7.53 -10.22
CA GLU A 109 -11.64 7.44 -10.10
C GLU A 109 -11.20 6.44 -9.02
N LEU A 110 -11.85 6.47 -7.85
CA LEU A 110 -11.59 5.51 -6.78
C LEU A 110 -11.91 4.07 -7.24
N ASN A 111 -13.01 3.87 -7.96
CA ASN A 111 -13.38 2.56 -8.50
C ASN A 111 -12.36 2.04 -9.53
N LYS A 112 -11.82 2.92 -10.37
CA LYS A 112 -10.74 2.58 -11.30
C LYS A 112 -9.47 2.14 -10.56
N GLN A 113 -9.15 2.76 -9.41
CA GLN A 113 -8.00 2.36 -8.60
C GLN A 113 -8.10 0.90 -8.09
N TYR A 114 -9.29 0.41 -7.72
CA TYR A 114 -9.48 -0.98 -7.30
C TYR A 114 -9.26 -2.02 -8.43
N GLN A 115 -9.15 -1.58 -9.69
CA GLN A 115 -8.81 -2.46 -10.80
C GLN A 115 -7.29 -2.60 -10.98
N ILE A 116 -6.50 -1.72 -10.37
CA ILE A 116 -5.05 -1.71 -10.48
C ILE A 116 -4.47 -2.69 -9.45
N VAL A 117 -3.71 -3.66 -9.93
CA VAL A 117 -2.99 -4.61 -9.07
C VAL A 117 -1.67 -3.98 -8.63
N GLU A 118 -1.57 -3.56 -7.38
CA GLU A 118 -0.32 -2.98 -6.84
C GLU A 118 0.75 -4.05 -6.57
N ARG A 119 0.35 -5.23 -6.08
CA ARG A 119 1.30 -6.23 -5.57
C ARG A 119 0.78 -7.66 -5.64
N VAL A 120 1.65 -8.57 -6.10
CA VAL A 120 1.45 -10.02 -6.06
C VAL A 120 2.10 -10.60 -4.79
N ILE A 121 1.27 -11.14 -3.89
CA ILE A 121 1.70 -11.65 -2.58
C ILE A 121 2.19 -13.11 -2.66
N ALA A 122 1.54 -13.93 -3.48
CA ALA A 122 1.89 -15.32 -3.70
C ALA A 122 1.32 -15.83 -5.02
N VAL A 123 2.03 -16.77 -5.63
CA VAL A 123 1.59 -17.51 -6.81
C VAL A 123 1.47 -18.98 -6.43
N LYS A 124 0.26 -19.54 -6.52
CA LYS A 124 0.02 -20.98 -6.41
C LYS A 124 -0.22 -21.55 -7.81
N THR A 125 0.65 -22.45 -8.24
CA THR A 125 0.41 -23.29 -9.42
C THR A 125 -0.28 -24.58 -8.97
N SER A 126 -1.48 -24.84 -9.51
CA SER A 126 -2.11 -26.14 -9.38
C SER A 126 -1.97 -26.88 -10.71
N LYS A 127 -1.50 -28.13 -10.66
CA LYS A 127 -1.38 -28.95 -11.86
C LYS A 127 -2.78 -29.35 -12.33
N SER A 128 -3.19 -28.89 -13.50
CA SER A 128 -4.39 -29.41 -14.14
C SER A 128 -4.11 -30.86 -14.60
N THR A 129 -5.11 -31.73 -14.48
CA THR A 129 -5.02 -33.16 -14.86
C THR A 129 -4.95 -33.35 -16.39
N LEU A 130 -4.93 -32.27 -17.16
CA LEU A 130 -5.12 -32.29 -18.61
C LEU A 130 -3.96 -31.64 -19.38
N GLY A 131 -2.72 -31.77 -18.92
CA GLY A 131 -1.51 -31.56 -19.74
C GLY A 131 -1.31 -30.20 -20.43
N GLN A 132 -2.19 -29.22 -20.19
CA GLN A 132 -2.06 -27.86 -20.69
C GLN A 132 -1.45 -26.98 -19.60
N THR A 133 -0.37 -26.31 -20.04
CA THR A 133 0.44 -25.23 -19.47
C THR A 133 0.16 -24.78 -18.03
N ASP A 134 1.24 -24.64 -17.26
CA ASP A 134 1.28 -24.14 -15.89
C ASP A 134 0.72 -22.71 -15.78
N PHE A 135 -0.59 -22.55 -15.58
CA PHE A 135 -1.18 -21.25 -15.30
C PHE A 135 -1.23 -20.99 -13.78
N PRO A 136 -0.86 -19.78 -13.31
CA PRO A 136 -1.01 -19.42 -11.90
C PRO A 136 -2.49 -19.29 -11.56
N VAL A 137 -3.01 -20.13 -10.64
CA VAL A 137 -4.46 -20.27 -10.41
C VAL A 137 -4.97 -19.28 -9.35
N GLU A 138 -4.09 -18.78 -8.48
CA GLU A 138 -4.47 -17.80 -7.44
C GLU A 138 -3.35 -16.78 -7.23
N VAL A 139 -3.67 -15.52 -7.53
CA VAL A 139 -2.85 -14.33 -7.21
C VAL A 139 -3.52 -13.62 -6.04
N HIS A 140 -2.83 -13.54 -4.90
CA HIS A 140 -3.28 -12.70 -3.79
C HIS A 140 -2.80 -11.27 -4.04
N VAL A 141 -3.76 -10.35 -4.22
CA VAL A 141 -3.46 -8.92 -4.40
C VAL A 141 -3.76 -8.19 -3.10
N ASN A 142 -2.89 -7.24 -2.74
CA ASN A 142 -3.06 -6.42 -1.56
C ASN A 142 -4.12 -5.35 -1.83
N ASP A 143 -5.39 -5.71 -1.70
CA ASP A 143 -6.45 -4.76 -1.40
C ASP A 143 -6.86 -4.98 0.06
N ILE A 144 -7.14 -3.89 0.78
CA ILE A 144 -7.61 -3.84 2.17
C ILE A 144 -8.88 -4.71 2.38
N LYS A 145 -9.50 -5.20 1.30
CA LYS A 145 -10.50 -6.26 1.30
C LYS A 145 -10.01 -7.46 0.46
N LEU A 146 -9.28 -8.35 1.13
CA LEU A 146 -9.01 -9.76 0.80
C LEU A 146 -9.72 -10.29 -0.47
N LEU A 147 -9.00 -10.38 -1.58
CA LEU A 147 -9.51 -11.01 -2.80
C LEU A 147 -8.43 -11.89 -3.43
N SER A 148 -8.69 -13.20 -3.48
CA SER A 148 -7.99 -14.12 -4.38
C SER A 148 -8.40 -13.78 -5.80
N VAL A 149 -7.48 -13.25 -6.59
CA VAL A 149 -7.65 -13.19 -8.04
C VAL A 149 -7.47 -14.62 -8.55
N LYS A 150 -8.57 -15.26 -8.93
CA LYS A 150 -8.54 -16.46 -9.78
C LYS A 150 -8.36 -15.98 -11.21
N ALA A 151 -7.14 -15.63 -11.58
CA ALA A 151 -6.82 -15.30 -12.96
C ALA A 151 -6.51 -16.59 -13.71
N THR A 152 -7.36 -16.97 -14.65
CA THR A 152 -7.04 -17.94 -15.71
C THR A 152 -6.38 -17.27 -16.92
N CYS A 153 -5.88 -16.04 -16.78
CA CYS A 153 -5.58 -15.17 -17.92
C CYS A 153 -4.12 -14.68 -17.93
N ASP A 154 -3.46 -14.82 -19.08
CA ASP A 154 -2.13 -14.30 -19.43
C ASP A 154 -2.01 -12.77 -19.28
N CYS A 155 -3.10 -12.04 -19.09
CA CYS A 155 -3.12 -10.58 -18.88
C CYS A 155 -2.41 -10.16 -17.57
N CYS A 156 -2.50 -10.96 -16.50
CA CYS A 156 -1.78 -10.64 -15.26
C CYS A 156 -0.26 -10.68 -15.45
N SER A 157 0.26 -11.51 -16.37
CA SER A 157 1.70 -11.56 -16.67
C SER A 157 2.22 -10.35 -17.45
N HIS A 158 1.38 -9.61 -18.18
CA HIS A 158 1.82 -8.41 -18.92
C HIS A 158 1.72 -7.12 -18.08
N LYS A 159 0.78 -7.03 -17.12
CA LYS A 159 0.68 -5.89 -16.20
C LYS A 159 1.45 -6.09 -14.89
N CYS A 160 1.64 -7.32 -14.42
CA CYS A 160 2.50 -7.59 -13.27
C CYS A 160 3.90 -7.91 -13.78
N GLY A 161 4.85 -6.99 -13.57
CA GLY A 161 6.27 -7.23 -13.85
C GLY A 161 6.76 -8.49 -13.14
N GLY A 162 6.74 -9.63 -13.84
CA GLY A 162 7.05 -10.96 -13.32
C GLY A 162 8.51 -11.14 -12.87
N GLU A 163 9.37 -10.17 -13.13
CA GLU A 163 10.81 -10.26 -12.86
C GLU A 163 11.20 -9.77 -11.45
N ALA A 164 10.35 -9.02 -10.74
CA ALA A 164 10.75 -8.36 -9.49
C ALA A 164 10.74 -9.28 -8.24
N SER A 165 10.29 -10.53 -8.35
CA SER A 165 10.16 -11.46 -7.22
C SER A 165 11.41 -12.31 -6.95
N GLN A 166 12.33 -12.43 -7.91
CA GLN A 166 13.43 -13.39 -7.83
C GLN A 166 14.77 -12.82 -7.32
N ASN A 167 14.94 -11.49 -7.21
CA ASN A 167 16.23 -10.86 -6.89
C ASN A 167 16.26 -10.01 -5.59
N ARG A 168 15.30 -10.20 -4.67
CA ARG A 168 15.25 -9.42 -3.42
C ARG A 168 16.24 -9.99 -2.39
N ARG A 169 17.16 -9.16 -1.89
CA ARG A 169 18.19 -9.56 -0.90
C ARG A 169 17.53 -9.87 0.44
N GLU A 170 17.79 -11.08 0.96
CA GLU A 170 17.23 -11.54 2.22
C GLU A 170 17.69 -10.69 3.41
N VAL A 171 16.83 -10.60 4.44
CA VAL A 171 17.17 -9.95 5.70
C VAL A 171 18.19 -10.79 6.47
N GLU A 172 19.37 -10.21 6.71
CA GLU A 172 20.35 -10.79 7.61
C GLU A 172 20.31 -10.06 8.96
N VAL A 173 19.64 -10.68 9.94
CA VAL A 173 19.42 -10.13 11.30
C VAL A 173 20.73 -9.87 12.06
N THR A 174 21.84 -10.45 11.60
CA THR A 174 23.16 -10.35 12.22
C THR A 174 24.19 -9.67 11.32
N ALA A 175 23.84 -8.55 10.71
CA ALA A 175 24.79 -7.75 9.94
C ALA A 175 26.01 -7.36 10.81
N PRO A 176 27.26 -7.60 10.37
CA PRO A 176 28.47 -7.23 11.11
C PRO A 176 28.50 -5.75 11.52
N ALA A 177 27.92 -4.90 10.69
CA ALA A 177 27.81 -3.46 10.91
C ALA A 177 26.97 -3.06 12.14
N LEU A 178 26.14 -3.96 12.68
CA LEU A 178 25.44 -3.76 13.96
C LEU A 178 26.32 -4.06 15.18
N LYS A 179 27.32 -4.94 15.04
CA LYS A 179 28.26 -5.30 16.12
C LYS A 179 29.38 -4.28 16.27
N GLN A 180 29.92 -3.83 15.14
CA GLN A 180 30.95 -2.81 15.09
C GLN A 180 30.57 -1.78 14.03
N ARG A 181 30.29 -0.55 14.46
CA ARG A 181 29.96 0.55 13.55
C ARG A 181 31.21 0.96 12.74
N PRO A 182 31.09 1.11 11.42
CA PRO A 182 32.19 1.61 10.60
C PRO A 182 32.44 3.10 10.86
N ARG A 183 33.62 3.58 10.45
CA ARG A 183 33.94 5.01 10.49
C ARG A 183 33.11 5.74 9.44
N PHE A 184 32.49 6.84 9.84
CA PHE A 184 31.72 7.69 8.94
C PHE A 184 32.58 8.33 7.84
N VAL A 185 32.07 8.30 6.61
CA VAL A 185 32.62 8.99 5.45
C VAL A 185 31.50 9.83 4.84
N ALA A 186 31.71 11.14 4.75
CA ALA A 186 30.71 12.07 4.22
C ALA A 186 30.52 11.89 2.72
N LEU A 187 29.25 11.80 2.30
CA LEU A 187 28.84 11.79 0.91
C LEU A 187 28.91 13.22 0.36
N LYS A 188 29.77 13.44 -0.62
CA LYS A 188 29.90 14.75 -1.30
C LYS A 188 28.86 14.95 -2.42
N LYS A 189 28.32 13.85 -2.93
CA LYS A 189 27.32 13.82 -3.99
C LYS A 189 26.31 12.73 -3.66
N GLN A 190 25.12 12.84 -4.22
CA GLN A 190 24.12 11.79 -4.16
C GLN A 190 24.68 10.48 -4.76
N PRO A 191 24.58 9.35 -4.04
CA PRO A 191 24.89 8.04 -4.59
C PRO A 191 23.94 7.63 -5.72
N ALA A 192 24.45 6.91 -6.72
CA ALA A 192 23.69 6.52 -7.92
C ALA A 192 22.49 5.58 -7.68
N TYR A 193 22.39 4.96 -6.49
CA TYR A 193 21.27 4.10 -6.12
C TYR A 193 20.13 4.86 -5.42
N LEU A 194 20.31 6.16 -5.12
CA LEU A 194 19.27 7.00 -4.53
C LEU A 194 18.59 7.78 -5.64
N GLY A 195 17.27 7.68 -5.72
CA GLY A 195 16.47 8.38 -6.73
C GLY A 195 16.76 7.86 -8.14
N GLY A 196 15.71 7.63 -8.94
CA GLY A 196 15.89 7.25 -10.34
C GLY A 196 16.72 8.27 -11.14
N GLU A 197 16.94 8.01 -12.43
CA GLU A 197 17.89 8.79 -13.27
C GLU A 197 17.70 10.32 -13.26
N ASN A 198 16.50 10.82 -12.92
CA ASN A 198 16.13 12.24 -12.97
C ASN A 198 15.83 12.87 -11.59
N LEU A 199 16.10 12.19 -10.47
CA LEU A 199 15.79 12.71 -9.13
C LEU A 199 17.05 13.08 -8.36
N GLU A 200 17.14 14.34 -7.92
CA GLU A 200 18.26 14.84 -7.14
C GLU A 200 17.78 15.41 -5.80
N LEU A 201 18.48 15.02 -4.73
CA LEU A 201 18.35 15.56 -3.38
C LEU A 201 18.88 16.98 -3.37
N ARG A 202 18.14 17.88 -2.72
CA ARG A 202 18.62 19.23 -2.45
C ARG A 202 19.82 19.19 -1.50
N ASP A 203 20.69 20.20 -1.56
CA ASP A 203 21.93 20.23 -0.76
C ASP A 203 21.68 19.98 0.75
N TYR A 204 20.68 20.65 1.33
CA TYR A 204 20.32 20.47 2.74
C TYR A 204 19.79 19.06 3.04
N GLN A 205 19.21 18.35 2.07
CA GLN A 205 18.76 16.97 2.23
C GLN A 205 19.95 16.00 2.24
N LEU A 206 20.97 16.27 1.42
CA LEU A 206 22.22 15.52 1.46
C LEU A 206 22.99 15.76 2.77
N GLU A 207 22.97 16.99 3.29
CA GLU A 207 23.51 17.30 4.62
C GLU A 207 22.75 16.55 5.74
N GLY A 208 21.41 16.54 5.68
CA GLY A 208 20.57 15.78 6.60
C GLY A 208 20.87 14.28 6.56
N LEU A 209 21.03 13.71 5.36
CA LEU A 209 21.45 12.32 5.16
C LEU A 209 22.82 12.04 5.80
N ASN A 210 23.81 12.90 5.54
CA ASN A 210 25.15 12.79 6.13
C ASN A 210 25.10 12.85 7.66
N TRP A 211 24.26 13.71 8.22
CA TRP A 211 24.08 13.83 9.66
C TRP A 211 23.44 12.58 10.29
N LEU A 212 22.43 12.00 9.64
CA LEU A 212 21.82 10.72 10.05
C LEU A 212 22.85 9.59 9.99
N ALA A 213 23.60 9.48 8.88
CA ALA A 213 24.65 8.49 8.70
C ALA A 213 25.77 8.60 9.74
N HIS A 214 26.22 9.83 10.03
CA HIS A 214 27.22 10.08 11.06
C HIS A 214 26.73 9.70 12.46
N SER A 215 25.48 10.02 12.80
CA SER A 215 24.87 9.68 14.10
C SER A 215 24.73 8.18 14.29
N TRP A 216 24.32 7.48 13.23
CA TRP A 216 24.25 6.01 13.21
C TRP A 216 25.62 5.35 13.40
N CYS A 217 26.67 5.88 12.77
CA CYS A 217 28.05 5.40 12.97
C CYS A 217 28.53 5.57 14.43
N LYS A 218 27.94 6.53 15.17
CA LYS A 218 28.21 6.74 16.61
C LYS A 218 27.26 5.98 17.53
N SER A 219 26.36 5.16 16.99
CA SER A 219 25.30 4.48 17.75
C SER A 219 24.42 5.43 18.56
N ASN A 220 24.17 6.63 18.01
CA ASN A 220 23.23 7.59 18.59
C ASN A 220 21.97 7.63 17.73
N SER A 221 20.83 7.39 18.38
CA SER A 221 19.50 7.58 17.81
C SER A 221 19.17 9.08 17.71
N VAL A 222 18.21 9.45 16.87
CA VAL A 222 18.09 10.83 16.37
C VAL A 222 16.64 11.35 16.37
N ILE A 223 16.46 12.67 16.59
CA ILE A 223 15.23 13.41 16.29
C ILE A 223 15.46 14.28 15.06
N LEU A 224 14.72 14.03 13.98
CA LEU A 224 14.65 14.89 12.83
C LEU A 224 13.48 15.87 13.00
N ALA A 225 13.83 17.11 13.32
CA ALA A 225 12.93 18.17 13.77
C ALA A 225 12.74 19.30 12.74
N ASP A 226 13.14 19.06 11.48
CA ASP A 226 13.07 20.06 10.41
C ASP A 226 11.62 20.49 10.12
N GLU A 227 11.45 21.69 9.55
CA GLU A 227 10.14 22.24 9.18
C GLU A 227 9.34 21.27 8.27
N MET A 228 8.01 21.36 8.37
CA MET A 228 7.11 20.60 7.50
C MET A 228 7.36 20.98 6.03
N GLY A 229 7.38 19.98 5.14
CA GLY A 229 7.63 20.20 3.70
C GLY A 229 9.10 20.18 3.27
N LEU A 230 10.07 20.10 4.18
CA LEU A 230 11.50 20.02 3.82
C LEU A 230 11.95 18.64 3.29
N GLY A 231 11.08 17.64 3.27
CA GLY A 231 11.39 16.31 2.72
C GLY A 231 12.06 15.36 3.71
N LYS A 232 11.67 15.44 4.99
CA LYS A 232 12.11 14.52 6.07
C LYS A 232 11.89 13.04 5.72
N THR A 233 10.80 12.74 5.03
CA THR A 233 10.48 11.41 4.51
C THR A 233 11.56 10.91 3.56
N ILE A 234 11.89 11.72 2.55
CA ILE A 234 12.92 11.39 1.54
C ILE A 234 14.30 11.26 2.19
N GLN A 235 14.66 12.15 3.12
CA GLN A 235 15.91 12.03 3.88
C GLN A 235 15.98 10.70 4.66
N THR A 236 14.87 10.28 5.27
CA THR A 236 14.78 9.02 6.01
C THR A 236 14.92 7.80 5.09
N ILE A 237 14.22 7.79 3.95
CA ILE A 237 14.29 6.71 2.95
C ILE A 237 15.70 6.64 2.36
N SER A 238 16.28 7.79 2.03
CA SER A 238 17.67 7.91 1.56
C SER A 238 18.67 7.35 2.58
N PHE A 239 18.42 7.60 3.87
CA PHE A 239 19.24 7.05 4.95
C PHE A 239 19.12 5.52 5.03
N LEU A 240 17.91 4.96 4.93
CA LEU A 240 17.73 3.50 4.92
C LEU A 240 18.37 2.85 3.70
N SER A 241 18.25 3.47 2.53
CA SER A 241 18.92 3.00 1.32
C SER A 241 20.46 3.11 1.42
N TYR A 242 20.98 4.18 2.05
CA TYR A 242 22.40 4.26 2.40
C TYR A 242 22.85 3.08 3.28
N LEU A 243 22.08 2.73 4.33
CA LEU A 243 22.40 1.56 5.17
C LEU A 243 22.35 0.24 4.39
N PHE A 244 21.37 0.10 3.49
CA PHE A 244 21.18 -1.08 2.65
C PHE A 244 22.37 -1.30 1.70
N HIS A 245 22.82 -0.27 0.99
CA HIS A 245 23.85 -0.39 -0.02
C HIS A 245 25.28 -0.31 0.52
N GLN A 246 25.56 0.64 1.43
CA GLN A 246 26.94 0.87 1.90
C GLN A 246 27.35 -0.09 3.01
N HIS A 247 26.41 -0.41 3.90
CA HIS A 247 26.67 -1.21 5.10
C HIS A 247 26.06 -2.61 5.04
N GLN A 248 25.45 -2.97 3.91
CA GLN A 248 24.79 -4.26 3.68
C GLN A 248 23.78 -4.60 4.79
N LEU A 249 23.15 -3.57 5.37
CA LEU A 249 22.13 -3.74 6.39
C LEU A 249 20.77 -3.87 5.70
N TYR A 250 20.32 -5.09 5.51
CA TYR A 250 19.08 -5.39 4.77
C TYR A 250 17.81 -5.40 5.64
N GLY A 251 17.86 -4.84 6.84
CA GLY A 251 16.74 -4.75 7.78
C GLY A 251 16.80 -5.75 8.96
N PRO A 252 15.67 -6.02 9.63
CA PRO A 252 14.34 -5.51 9.33
C PRO A 252 14.15 -4.06 9.83
N PHE A 253 13.53 -3.22 9.02
CA PHE A 253 13.23 -1.81 9.34
C PHE A 253 11.74 -1.64 9.65
N LEU A 254 11.40 -1.08 10.82
CA LEU A 254 10.02 -0.76 11.19
C LEU A 254 9.79 0.74 11.06
N ILE A 255 8.74 1.14 10.35
CA ILE A 255 8.36 2.54 10.15
C ILE A 255 6.90 2.68 10.57
N VAL A 256 6.68 3.48 11.61
CA VAL A 256 5.36 3.72 12.18
C VAL A 256 4.91 5.11 11.76
N VAL A 257 3.81 5.16 11.01
CA VAL A 257 3.34 6.40 10.37
C VAL A 257 1.83 6.61 10.61
N PRO A 258 1.34 7.86 10.60
CA PRO A 258 -0.09 8.12 10.50
C PRO A 258 -0.72 7.45 9.27
N LEU A 259 -1.98 6.99 9.38
CA LEU A 259 -2.69 6.39 8.25
C LEU A 259 -2.76 7.33 7.02
N SER A 260 -2.85 8.63 7.25
CA SER A 260 -2.92 9.65 6.20
C SER A 260 -1.63 9.82 5.39
N THR A 261 -0.47 9.50 5.96
CA THR A 261 0.83 9.64 5.26
C THR A 261 1.37 8.32 4.74
N LEU A 262 0.74 7.20 5.09
CA LEU A 262 1.20 5.86 4.75
C LEU A 262 1.34 5.62 3.23
N THR A 263 0.35 6.03 2.45
CA THR A 263 0.39 5.89 0.98
C THR A 263 1.50 6.75 0.36
N SER A 264 1.75 7.93 0.91
CA SER A 264 2.88 8.77 0.51
C SER A 264 4.20 8.09 0.84
N TRP A 265 4.38 7.55 2.04
CA TRP A 265 5.57 6.78 2.40
C TRP A 265 5.82 5.59 1.45
N GLN A 266 4.78 4.82 1.13
CA GLN A 266 4.89 3.70 0.18
C GLN A 266 5.40 4.17 -1.19
N ARG A 267 4.78 5.20 -1.78
CA ARG A 267 5.18 5.76 -3.08
C ARG A 267 6.61 6.28 -3.06
N GLU A 268 7.00 7.01 -2.02
CA GLU A 268 8.37 7.53 -1.90
C GLU A 268 9.39 6.39 -1.79
N PHE A 269 9.07 5.27 -1.15
CA PHE A 269 9.95 4.10 -1.13
C PHE A 269 10.13 3.48 -2.51
N GLU A 270 9.04 3.32 -3.26
CA GLU A 270 9.08 2.79 -4.63
C GLU A 270 9.93 3.66 -5.56
N ILE A 271 9.89 4.98 -5.36
CA ILE A 271 10.65 5.95 -6.16
C ILE A 271 12.13 6.03 -5.74
N TRP A 272 12.41 6.18 -4.45
CA TRP A 272 13.75 6.50 -3.94
C TRP A 272 14.58 5.27 -3.55
N ALA A 273 13.93 4.14 -3.26
CA ALA A 273 14.60 2.92 -2.83
C ALA A 273 13.88 1.65 -3.36
N PRO A 274 13.75 1.48 -4.69
CA PRO A 274 13.01 0.37 -5.30
C PRO A 274 13.57 -1.02 -4.97
N GLU A 275 14.85 -1.12 -4.61
CA GLU A 275 15.49 -2.38 -4.21
C GLU A 275 15.07 -2.88 -2.82
N ILE A 276 14.54 -1.98 -1.96
CA ILE A 276 14.09 -2.34 -0.62
C ILE A 276 12.71 -2.98 -0.72
N ASN A 277 12.57 -4.23 -0.28
CA ASN A 277 11.26 -4.88 -0.18
C ASN A 277 10.46 -4.29 0.98
N VAL A 278 9.60 -3.31 0.67
CA VAL A 278 8.70 -2.68 1.64
C VAL A 278 7.37 -3.42 1.70
N VAL A 279 6.90 -3.75 2.90
CA VAL A 279 5.56 -4.32 3.13
C VAL A 279 4.72 -3.34 3.93
N VAL A 280 3.53 -3.02 3.43
CA VAL A 280 2.54 -2.23 4.14
C VAL A 280 1.67 -3.16 4.99
N TYR A 281 1.71 -2.96 6.30
CA TYR A 281 1.04 -3.80 7.29
C TYR A 281 -0.15 -3.08 7.90
N ILE A 282 -1.30 -3.19 7.22
CA ILE A 282 -2.60 -2.64 7.61
C ILE A 282 -3.72 -3.64 7.34
N GLY A 283 -4.94 -3.28 7.75
CA GLY A 283 -6.16 -4.04 7.45
C GLY A 283 -6.77 -4.76 8.66
N ASP A 284 -7.78 -5.57 8.37
CA ASP A 284 -8.47 -6.41 9.35
C ASP A 284 -7.63 -7.62 9.80
N LEU A 285 -8.21 -8.51 10.62
CA LEU A 285 -7.47 -9.69 11.10
C LEU A 285 -7.09 -10.65 9.96
N MET A 286 -7.97 -10.82 8.97
CA MET A 286 -7.77 -11.78 7.89
C MET A 286 -6.67 -11.34 6.92
N SER A 287 -6.69 -10.07 6.50
CA SER A 287 -5.63 -9.47 5.67
C SER A 287 -4.26 -9.56 6.36
N ARG A 288 -4.19 -9.19 7.64
CA ARG A 288 -2.95 -9.27 8.43
C ARG A 288 -2.41 -10.70 8.56
N ASN A 289 -3.27 -11.69 8.75
CA ASN A 289 -2.85 -13.10 8.75
C ASN A 289 -2.29 -13.54 7.39
N THR A 290 -2.91 -13.07 6.29
CA THR A 290 -2.44 -13.34 4.93
C THR A 290 -1.05 -12.74 4.70
N ILE A 291 -0.83 -11.48 5.11
CA ILE A 291 0.48 -10.82 5.02
C ILE A 291 1.55 -11.61 5.79
N ARG A 292 1.23 -12.06 7.01
CA ARG A 292 2.16 -12.87 7.83
C ARG A 292 2.49 -14.22 7.20
N GLU A 293 1.50 -14.88 6.60
CA GLU A 293 1.67 -16.21 6.00
C GLU A 293 2.50 -16.15 4.73
N TYR A 294 2.24 -15.18 3.85
CA TYR A 294 2.79 -15.16 2.51
C TYR A 294 3.96 -14.18 2.33
N GLU A 295 3.93 -13.03 3.00
CA GLU A 295 4.93 -11.96 2.80
C GLU A 295 6.01 -11.92 3.87
N TRP A 296 5.73 -12.33 5.11
CA TRP A 296 6.71 -12.18 6.18
C TRP A 296 7.81 -13.21 6.13
N ILE A 297 7.47 -14.48 5.98
CA ILE A 297 8.41 -15.57 6.25
C ILE A 297 8.55 -16.46 5.02
N HIS A 298 9.79 -16.76 4.63
CA HIS A 298 10.05 -17.85 3.70
C HIS A 298 9.66 -19.18 4.35
N SER A 299 8.68 -19.87 3.76
CA SER A 299 8.17 -21.16 4.25
C SER A 299 9.29 -22.19 4.50
N GLN A 300 10.36 -22.14 3.71
CA GLN A 300 11.49 -23.07 3.80
C GLN A 300 12.54 -22.66 4.84
N THR A 301 12.95 -21.39 4.87
CA THR A 301 14.11 -20.94 5.68
C THR A 301 13.72 -20.28 7.01
N LYS A 302 12.43 -20.00 7.21
CA LYS A 302 11.90 -19.20 8.32
C LYS A 302 12.51 -17.79 8.43
N ARG A 303 13.20 -17.31 7.39
CA ARG A 303 13.77 -15.96 7.34
C ARG A 303 12.73 -14.94 6.89
N LEU A 304 12.93 -13.69 7.30
CA LEU A 304 12.09 -12.57 6.89
C LEU A 304 12.32 -12.25 5.42
N LYS A 305 11.25 -12.14 4.62
CA LYS A 305 11.33 -11.78 3.20
C LYS A 305 11.39 -10.28 2.97
N PHE A 306 10.77 -9.48 3.85
CA PHE A 306 10.67 -8.03 3.71
C PHE A 306 11.83 -7.33 4.39
N ASN A 307 12.33 -6.25 3.80
CA ASN A 307 13.39 -5.42 4.36
C ASN A 307 12.81 -4.32 5.26
N ALA A 308 11.69 -3.71 4.85
CA ALA A 308 11.00 -2.68 5.61
C ALA A 308 9.52 -2.99 5.79
N LEU A 309 8.95 -2.60 6.93
CA LEU A 309 7.54 -2.73 7.25
C LEU A 309 6.97 -1.38 7.67
N ILE A 310 5.96 -0.91 6.95
CA ILE A 310 5.23 0.32 7.25
C ILE A 310 3.92 -0.05 7.94
N THR A 311 3.62 0.54 9.09
CA THR A 311 2.37 0.28 9.80
C THR A 311 1.86 1.54 10.49
N THR A 312 0.60 1.50 10.94
CA THR A 312 0.01 2.59 11.72
C THR A 312 0.07 2.34 13.22
N TYR A 313 -0.09 3.41 13.98
CA TYR A 313 -0.12 3.38 15.44
C TYR A 313 -1.18 2.40 15.99
N GLU A 314 -2.35 2.34 15.36
CA GLU A 314 -3.46 1.51 15.79
C GLU A 314 -3.18 0.02 15.55
N ILE A 315 -2.61 -0.33 14.40
CA ILE A 315 -2.27 -1.71 14.06
C ILE A 315 -1.11 -2.20 14.94
N LEU A 316 -0.12 -1.34 15.20
CA LEU A 316 1.00 -1.65 16.09
C LEU A 316 0.52 -2.05 17.48
N LEU A 317 -0.43 -1.31 18.05
CA LEU A 317 -0.99 -1.62 19.37
C LEU A 317 -1.77 -2.94 19.38
N LYS A 318 -2.53 -3.23 18.31
CA LYS A 318 -3.29 -4.48 18.16
C LYS A 318 -2.38 -5.70 18.06
N ASP A 319 -1.25 -5.59 17.35
CA ASP A 319 -0.34 -6.70 17.05
C ASP A 319 1.02 -6.59 17.75
N LYS A 320 1.07 -5.91 18.90
CA LYS A 320 2.31 -5.65 19.62
C LYS A 320 3.10 -6.91 19.98
N THR A 321 2.42 -8.03 20.23
CA THR A 321 3.07 -9.31 20.56
C THR A 321 3.83 -9.87 19.37
N VAL A 322 3.25 -9.75 18.18
CA VAL A 322 3.84 -10.24 16.93
C VAL A 322 4.98 -9.32 16.51
N LEU A 323 4.75 -8.02 16.45
CA LEU A 323 5.76 -7.04 16.05
C LEU A 323 6.92 -6.92 17.06
N GLY A 324 6.63 -7.06 18.35
CA GLY A 324 7.64 -7.04 19.42
C GLY A 324 8.52 -8.29 19.48
N SER A 325 8.12 -9.38 18.83
CA SER A 325 8.94 -10.60 18.73
C SER A 325 10.10 -10.46 17.74
N ILE A 326 10.04 -9.47 16.85
CA ILE A 326 11.05 -9.19 15.83
C ILE A 326 12.12 -8.27 16.42
N ASN A 327 13.39 -8.59 16.17
CA ASN A 327 14.51 -7.70 16.50
C ASN A 327 14.71 -6.73 15.34
N TRP A 328 14.36 -5.46 15.53
CA TRP A 328 14.40 -4.44 14.50
C TRP A 328 15.80 -3.81 14.39
N ALA A 329 16.33 -3.70 13.17
CA ALA A 329 17.59 -2.99 12.95
C ALA A 329 17.40 -1.46 13.05
N PHE A 330 16.22 -0.99 12.66
CA PHE A 330 15.83 0.42 12.68
C PHE A 330 14.35 0.55 13.06
N LEU A 331 14.04 1.54 13.88
CA LEU A 331 12.68 1.96 14.22
C LEU A 331 12.51 3.45 13.90
N GLY A 332 11.72 3.76 12.87
CA GLY A 332 11.31 5.11 12.51
C GLY A 332 9.89 5.40 12.98
N VAL A 333 9.66 6.60 13.52
CA VAL A 333 8.32 7.05 13.91
C VAL A 333 8.06 8.43 13.31
N ASP A 334 7.04 8.52 12.46
CA ASP A 334 6.61 9.75 11.80
C ASP A 334 5.51 10.47 12.59
N GLU A 335 5.53 11.80 12.61
CA GLU A 335 4.71 12.60 13.52
C GLU A 335 4.86 12.19 15.00
N ALA A 336 6.12 12.13 15.43
CA ALA A 336 6.53 11.65 16.76
C ALA A 336 5.96 12.45 17.94
N HIS A 337 5.30 13.60 17.69
CA HIS A 337 4.52 14.32 18.70
C HIS A 337 3.42 13.43 19.35
N ARG A 338 3.05 12.32 18.71
CA ARG A 338 2.18 11.28 19.30
C ARG A 338 2.78 10.57 20.52
N LEU A 339 4.11 10.60 20.70
CA LEU A 339 4.85 9.97 21.80
C LEU A 339 5.11 10.89 22.99
N LYS A 340 4.44 12.04 23.05
CA LYS A 340 4.66 13.06 24.08
C LYS A 340 4.31 12.65 25.51
N ASN A 341 3.50 11.58 25.67
CA ASN A 341 3.06 11.06 26.97
C ASN A 341 3.69 9.69 27.23
N ASP A 342 4.61 9.65 28.19
CA ASP A 342 5.29 8.45 28.70
C ASP A 342 4.32 7.42 29.29
N ASP A 343 3.17 7.88 29.81
CA ASP A 343 2.14 6.98 30.34
C ASP A 343 1.33 6.26 29.25
N SER A 344 1.41 6.73 28.01
CA SER A 344 0.62 6.18 26.91
C SER A 344 1.00 4.73 26.61
N LEU A 345 -0.01 3.93 26.25
CA LEU A 345 0.21 2.53 25.86
C LEU A 345 1.14 2.42 24.64
N LEU A 346 1.05 3.39 23.72
CA LEU A 346 1.90 3.45 22.54
C LEU A 346 3.38 3.62 22.92
N TYR A 347 3.68 4.57 23.80
CA TYR A 347 5.03 4.79 24.31
C TYR A 347 5.60 3.54 24.97
N LYS A 348 4.85 2.96 25.91
CA LYS A 348 5.22 1.73 26.63
C LYS A 348 5.41 0.53 25.70
N THR A 349 4.59 0.43 24.66
CA THR A 349 4.72 -0.67 23.69
C THR A 349 5.95 -0.50 22.81
N LEU A 350 6.21 0.71 22.31
CA LEU A 350 7.35 0.97 21.43
C LEU A 350 8.70 0.95 22.17
N ILE A 351 8.74 1.35 23.45
CA ILE A 351 9.97 1.28 24.23
C ILE A 351 10.40 -0.18 24.45
N ASP A 352 9.45 -1.09 24.64
CA ASP A 352 9.66 -2.53 24.78
C ASP A 352 10.19 -3.19 23.49
N PHE A 353 10.02 -2.55 22.33
CA PHE A 353 10.50 -3.11 21.06
C PHE A 353 12.03 -3.05 20.97
N LYS A 354 12.63 -4.23 20.75
CA LYS A 354 14.06 -4.38 20.52
C LYS A 354 14.45 -3.72 19.21
N SER A 355 15.24 -2.65 19.29
CA SER A 355 15.70 -1.88 18.13
C SER A 355 17.14 -1.41 18.32
N SER A 356 17.96 -1.48 17.26
CA SER A 356 19.36 -1.03 17.32
C SER A 356 19.55 0.48 17.09
N HIS A 357 18.63 1.12 16.37
CA HIS A 357 18.65 2.56 16.10
C HIS A 357 17.21 3.08 16.01
N ARG A 358 16.94 4.23 16.61
CA ARG A 358 15.62 4.88 16.60
C ARG A 358 15.71 6.24 15.90
N LEU A 359 14.70 6.58 15.10
CA LEU A 359 14.54 7.88 14.47
C LEU A 359 13.13 8.40 14.76
N LEU A 360 13.05 9.58 15.37
CA LEU A 360 11.78 10.31 15.50
C LEU A 360 11.74 11.42 14.46
N ILE A 361 10.65 11.51 13.71
CA ILE A 361 10.43 12.52 12.69
C ILE A 361 9.27 13.40 13.18
N THR A 362 9.49 14.71 13.25
CA THR A 362 8.45 15.65 13.66
C THR A 362 8.69 17.02 13.03
N GLY A 363 7.63 17.69 12.57
CA GLY A 363 7.68 19.10 12.21
C GLY A 363 7.39 20.04 13.38
N THR A 364 7.01 19.48 14.53
CA THR A 364 6.62 20.21 15.75
C THR A 364 7.48 19.71 16.91
N PRO A 365 8.79 20.04 16.94
CA PRO A 365 9.73 19.42 17.86
C PRO A 365 9.31 19.51 19.32
N LEU A 366 8.79 20.65 19.77
CA LEU A 366 8.40 20.89 21.15
C LEU A 366 7.32 21.96 21.16
N GLN A 367 6.15 21.65 21.73
CA GLN A 367 5.09 22.65 21.82
C GLN A 367 4.98 23.26 23.22
N ASN A 368 5.04 22.51 24.34
CA ASN A 368 4.64 23.15 25.61
C ASN A 368 5.28 22.68 26.95
N SER A 369 5.96 21.52 27.07
CA SER A 369 6.49 21.12 28.40
C SER A 369 7.82 20.36 28.40
N LEU A 370 8.59 20.52 29.49
CA LEU A 370 9.82 19.75 29.76
C LEU A 370 9.54 18.24 29.87
N LYS A 371 8.35 17.85 30.34
CA LYS A 371 7.97 16.43 30.43
C LYS A 371 7.87 15.80 29.03
N GLU A 372 7.33 16.51 28.05
CA GLU A 372 7.26 16.04 26.66
C GLU A 372 8.66 15.86 26.06
N LEU A 373 9.55 16.84 26.24
CA LEU A 373 10.95 16.73 25.79
C LEU A 373 11.65 15.53 26.43
N TRP A 374 11.53 15.38 27.76
CA TRP A 374 12.14 14.28 28.48
C TRP A 374 11.62 12.93 27.96
N SER A 375 10.32 12.83 27.70
CA SER A 375 9.70 11.60 27.20
C SER A 375 10.28 11.20 25.83
N LEU A 376 10.45 12.15 24.91
CA LEU A 376 11.04 11.91 23.59
C LEU A 376 12.54 11.55 23.67
N LEU A 377 13.30 12.22 24.52
CA LEU A 377 14.73 11.92 24.71
C LEU A 377 14.94 10.53 25.30
N HIS A 378 14.21 10.22 26.38
CA HIS A 378 14.22 8.91 27.02
C HIS A 378 13.76 7.80 26.06
N PHE A 379 12.83 8.10 25.15
CA PHE A 379 12.40 7.13 24.13
C PHE A 379 13.54 6.75 23.17
N ILE A 380 14.34 7.73 22.75
CA ILE A 380 15.36 7.56 21.72
C ILE A 380 16.61 6.87 22.26
N MET A 381 16.95 7.16 23.51
CA MET A 381 18.04 6.53 24.25
C MET A 381 17.54 6.19 25.66
N PRO A 382 16.92 5.02 25.87
CA PRO A 382 16.41 4.65 27.20
C PRO A 382 17.51 4.32 28.22
N GLU A 383 18.71 3.99 27.74
CA GLU A 383 19.85 3.56 28.57
C GLU A 383 20.85 4.68 28.90
N LYS A 384 20.68 5.89 28.34
CA LYS A 384 21.54 7.06 28.57
C LYS A 384 20.70 8.20 29.09
#